data_AF-A0A182SZA6-F1
#
_entry.id   AF-A0A182SZA6-F1
#
_cell.length_a   1.000
_cell.length_b   1.000
_cell.length_c   1.000
_cell.angle_alpha   90.00
_cell.angle_beta   90.00
_cell.angle_gamma   90.00
#
_symmetry.space_group_name_H-M   'P 1'
#
loop_
_entity.id
_entity.type
_entity.pdbx_description
1 polymer ?
#
loop_
_entity_poly.entity_id
_entity_poly.type
_entity_poly.pdbx_seq_one_letter_code
_entity_poly.pdbx_strand_id
1 'polypeptide(L)'
;RRALAIPVDESFGPGLGSGIGDGSEPIAYSKCTMYAVNFTEVLANNIRKPDPSWPTQPCRNGWEYNFTDVPYQTAATDFEWVCDHAYLPTLAQSIFFLGAIVGGLLFGWIADRYGRIPALAGCNLVGFVAGVATAFVGNFWQFSLCRFLVGFAFDNCFTMMYILVLEYVGPKWRTFVANMSIALFFTTASCALPWIAYYLADWKTFAIVTSAPLALAILTPLLVPESARWLVSQGKIDKAIGILKKFETINKKTIDAKVYQEFSDSCVRLQEEEAANSNYSVLDLFKTPRLRNITILLIVIWMAISLVFDGHVRNVGSLGLDLFFTFTVAAATELPADTFLTLTLDRWGRRWLACGTMVASGLFSLFATMVPMGKLHHH
;
A
#
# COMPACT_ATOMS: atom_id res chain seq x y z
N ARG A 1 -3.86 -11.63 38.69
CA ARG A 1 -2.73 -11.05 37.91
C ARG A 1 -2.73 -9.53 37.95
N ARG A 2 -3.85 -8.85 37.65
CA ARG A 2 -3.94 -7.36 37.66
C ARG A 2 -3.69 -6.68 39.02
N ALA A 3 -4.10 -7.29 40.13
CA ALA A 3 -3.94 -6.70 41.47
C ALA A 3 -2.49 -6.47 41.94
N LEU A 4 -1.49 -7.08 41.27
CA LEU A 4 -0.07 -6.97 41.60
C LEU A 4 0.75 -6.37 40.45
N ALA A 5 0.10 -5.75 39.46
CA ALA A 5 0.79 -5.06 38.37
C ALA A 5 1.30 -3.68 38.85
N ILE A 6 2.40 -3.22 38.26
CA ILE A 6 3.02 -1.92 38.60
C ILE A 6 2.05 -0.81 38.17
N PRO A 7 1.52 0.02 39.08
CA PRO A 7 0.73 1.19 38.69
C PRO A 7 1.63 2.23 38.01
N VAL A 8 1.13 2.90 36.97
CA VAL A 8 1.79 4.06 36.36
C VAL A 8 1.48 5.26 37.25
N ASP A 9 2.49 5.79 37.95
CA ASP A 9 2.35 7.09 38.60
C ASP A 9 1.99 8.13 37.54
N GLU A 10 0.96 8.96 37.78
CA GLU A 10 0.43 9.97 36.84
C GLU A 10 1.44 11.08 36.44
N SER A 11 2.71 10.97 36.83
CA SER A 11 3.76 11.96 36.60
C SER A 11 4.65 11.73 35.36
N PHE A 12 4.55 10.59 34.66
CA PHE A 12 5.29 10.33 33.43
C PHE A 12 4.37 9.83 32.28
N GLY A 13 4.45 10.50 31.12
CA GLY A 13 3.49 10.45 30.01
C GLY A 13 3.37 9.16 29.18
N PRO A 14 2.81 9.25 27.96
CA PRO A 14 1.53 8.63 27.60
C PRO A 14 1.69 7.18 27.16
N GLY A 15 1.34 6.26 28.05
CA GLY A 15 1.27 4.84 27.76
C GLY A 15 0.08 4.21 28.48
N LEU A 16 -1.12 4.77 28.33
CA LEU A 16 -2.31 4.29 29.06
C LEU A 16 -2.89 3.01 28.43
N GLY A 17 -3.23 2.05 29.27
CA GLY A 17 -4.12 0.93 28.98
C GLY A 17 -5.00 0.76 30.22
N SER A 18 -6.30 0.98 30.08
CA SER A 18 -7.27 0.93 31.18
C SER A 18 -7.78 -0.50 31.36
N GLY A 19 -7.77 -0.99 32.60
CA GLY A 19 -8.44 -2.23 33.00
C GLY A 19 -9.58 -1.90 33.97
N ILE A 20 -10.78 -2.41 33.72
CA ILE A 20 -11.94 -2.21 34.59
C ILE A 20 -11.73 -3.00 35.88
N GLY A 21 -11.67 -2.28 37.00
CA GLY A 21 -11.71 -2.79 38.37
C GLY A 21 -12.86 -2.12 39.12
N ASP A 22 -13.58 -2.94 39.87
CA ASP A 22 -14.75 -2.61 40.71
C ASP A 22 -14.61 -1.27 41.46
N GLY A 23 -15.45 -0.28 41.11
CA GLY A 23 -15.76 0.90 41.94
C GLY A 23 -14.66 1.93 42.25
N SER A 24 -13.44 1.82 41.72
CA SER A 24 -12.34 2.78 41.95
C SER A 24 -11.73 3.24 40.63
N GLU A 25 -11.26 4.50 40.57
CA GLU A 25 -10.63 5.14 39.40
C GLU A 25 -9.74 4.19 38.58
N PRO A 26 -9.70 4.33 37.24
CA PRO A 26 -8.96 3.40 36.37
C PRO A 26 -7.45 3.50 36.64
N ILE A 27 -6.93 2.57 37.45
CA ILE A 27 -5.49 2.43 37.70
C ILE A 27 -4.82 2.01 36.39
N ALA A 28 -3.98 2.88 35.85
CA ALA A 28 -3.12 2.57 34.71
C ALA A 28 -1.96 1.67 35.16
N TYR A 29 -1.62 0.65 34.38
CA TYR A 29 -0.52 -0.27 34.69
C TYR A 29 0.65 -0.11 33.71
N SER A 30 1.88 -0.37 34.18
CA SER A 30 3.06 -0.44 33.33
C SER A 30 2.88 -1.51 32.25
N LYS A 31 3.22 -1.17 31.00
CA LYS A 31 3.05 -2.04 29.83
C LYS A 31 4.22 -3.01 29.62
N CYS A 32 5.41 -2.70 30.15
CA CYS A 32 6.66 -3.39 29.79
C CYS A 32 7.49 -3.88 30.98
N THR A 33 7.14 -3.47 32.20
CA THR A 33 7.84 -3.85 33.41
C THR A 33 6.90 -4.53 34.40
N MET A 34 7.45 -5.44 35.19
CA MET A 34 6.77 -6.15 36.27
C MET A 34 7.64 -6.19 37.52
N TYR A 35 7.04 -6.35 38.70
CA TYR A 35 7.80 -6.53 39.93
C TYR A 35 8.58 -7.85 39.90
N ALA A 36 9.84 -7.80 40.32
CA ALA A 36 10.75 -8.94 40.43
C ALA A 36 10.57 -9.65 41.79
N VAL A 37 9.35 -10.16 42.01
CA VAL A 37 8.96 -10.85 43.26
C VAL A 37 8.41 -12.23 42.96
N ASN A 38 8.50 -13.14 43.93
CA ASN A 38 7.89 -14.46 43.83
C ASN A 38 6.36 -14.36 43.98
N PHE A 39 5.65 -14.22 42.86
CA PHE A 39 4.19 -14.06 42.86
C PHE A 39 3.45 -15.22 43.54
N THR A 40 4.03 -16.42 43.57
CA THR A 40 3.45 -17.57 44.27
C THR A 40 3.41 -17.35 45.78
N GLU A 41 4.51 -16.84 46.35
CA GLU A 41 4.60 -16.51 47.79
C GLU A 41 3.75 -15.29 48.15
N VAL A 42 3.75 -14.26 47.30
CA VAL A 42 2.94 -13.04 47.50
C VAL A 42 1.45 -13.40 47.56
N LEU A 43 0.98 -14.28 46.67
CA LEU A 43 -0.40 -14.77 46.67
C LEU A 43 -0.68 -15.71 47.84
N ALA A 44 0.27 -16.57 48.23
CA ALA A 44 0.14 -17.45 49.39
C ALA A 44 0.00 -16.66 50.71
N ASN A 45 0.70 -15.53 50.82
CA ASN A 45 0.61 -14.61 51.95
C ASN A 45 -0.60 -13.65 51.88
N ASN A 46 -1.51 -13.86 50.91
CA ASN A 46 -2.72 -13.08 50.72
C ASN A 46 -2.48 -11.56 50.52
N ILE A 47 -1.30 -11.20 50.00
CA ILE A 47 -0.93 -9.82 49.68
C ILE A 47 -1.60 -9.44 48.36
N ARG A 48 -2.52 -8.48 48.41
CA ARG A 48 -3.31 -8.03 47.25
C ARG A 48 -2.97 -6.62 46.77
N LYS A 49 -2.07 -5.93 47.47
CA LYS A 49 -1.59 -4.60 47.11
C LYS A 49 -0.08 -4.68 46.81
N PRO A 50 0.40 -4.10 45.71
CA PRO A 50 1.82 -4.06 45.42
C PRO A 50 2.54 -3.12 46.39
N ASP A 51 3.77 -3.47 46.75
CA ASP A 51 4.66 -2.58 47.49
C ASP A 51 5.53 -1.79 46.49
N PRO A 52 5.49 -0.44 46.49
CA PRO A 52 6.28 0.38 45.59
C PRO A 52 7.81 0.18 45.73
N SER A 53 8.28 -0.34 46.87
CA SER A 53 9.70 -0.60 47.11
C SER A 53 10.23 -1.88 46.44
N TRP A 54 9.34 -2.70 45.86
CA TRP A 54 9.75 -3.93 45.20
C TRP A 54 10.63 -3.65 43.96
N PRO A 55 11.69 -4.44 43.75
CA PRO A 55 12.51 -4.34 42.55
C PRO A 55 11.67 -4.61 41.30
N THR A 56 12.05 -4.00 40.16
CA THR A 56 11.35 -4.16 38.88
C THR A 56 12.24 -4.88 37.85
N GLN A 57 11.61 -5.57 36.91
CA GLN A 57 12.28 -6.27 35.81
C GLN A 57 11.43 -6.22 34.53
N PRO A 58 12.00 -6.50 33.34
CA PRO A 58 11.22 -6.65 32.10
C PRO A 58 10.17 -7.77 32.22
N CYS A 59 9.02 -7.59 31.59
CA CYS A 59 7.96 -8.61 31.56
C CYS A 59 8.47 -9.93 30.96
N ARG A 60 8.30 -11.04 31.70
CA ARG A 60 8.69 -12.40 31.25
C ARG A 60 7.52 -13.39 31.15
N ASN A 61 6.36 -13.03 31.71
CA ASN A 61 5.23 -13.96 31.88
C ASN A 61 4.09 -13.72 30.87
N GLY A 62 4.42 -13.21 29.68
CA GLY A 62 3.48 -12.88 28.61
C GLY A 62 2.78 -11.53 28.78
N TRP A 63 1.96 -11.16 27.79
CA TRP A 63 1.22 -9.90 27.73
C TRP A 63 -0.29 -10.13 27.64
N GLU A 64 -1.06 -9.22 28.25
CA GLU A 64 -2.51 -9.12 28.02
C GLU A 64 -2.77 -7.99 27.02
N TYR A 65 -3.49 -8.30 25.93
CA TYR A 65 -3.81 -7.32 24.88
C TYR A 65 -5.23 -6.78 25.05
N ASN A 66 -5.41 -5.51 24.69
CA ASN A 66 -6.73 -4.90 24.59
C ASN A 66 -7.29 -5.14 23.17
N PHE A 67 -8.43 -5.83 23.09
CA PHE A 67 -9.10 -6.16 21.84
C PHE A 67 -10.36 -5.30 21.60
N THR A 68 -10.51 -4.16 22.30
CA THR A 68 -11.64 -3.24 22.08
C THR A 68 -11.60 -2.60 20.70
N ASP A 69 -10.43 -2.11 20.26
CA ASP A 69 -10.31 -1.40 18.97
C ASP A 69 -10.09 -2.36 17.79
N VAL A 70 -9.34 -3.44 18.01
CA VAL A 70 -9.09 -4.49 17.03
C VAL A 70 -9.49 -5.83 17.67
N PRO A 71 -10.65 -6.41 17.35
CA PRO A 71 -11.23 -7.53 18.08
C PRO A 71 -10.63 -8.90 17.69
N TYR A 72 -9.34 -8.94 17.34
CA TYR A 72 -8.64 -10.15 16.96
C TYR A 72 -7.13 -10.04 17.13
N GLN A 73 -6.44 -11.18 17.15
CA GLN A 73 -4.99 -11.23 17.20
C GLN A 73 -4.37 -10.76 15.88
N THR A 74 -3.44 -9.81 15.98
CA THR A 74 -2.62 -9.35 14.86
C THR A 74 -1.27 -10.06 14.87
N ALA A 75 -0.50 -9.95 13.77
CA ALA A 75 0.88 -10.44 13.75
C ALA A 75 1.73 -9.88 14.89
N ALA A 76 1.52 -8.61 15.28
CA ALA A 76 2.25 -8.00 16.38
C ALA A 76 1.90 -8.61 17.74
N THR A 77 0.65 -9.02 17.96
CA THR A 77 0.23 -9.68 19.21
C THR A 77 0.55 -11.18 19.20
N ASP A 78 0.53 -11.84 18.04
CA ASP A 78 0.84 -13.28 17.88
C ASP A 78 2.34 -13.53 18.10
N PHE A 79 3.20 -12.65 17.59
CA PHE A 79 4.66 -12.73 17.78
C PHE A 79 5.19 -11.88 18.95
N GLU A 80 4.31 -11.31 19.76
CA GLU A 80 4.67 -10.50 20.94
C GLU A 80 5.63 -9.33 20.63
N TRP A 81 5.40 -8.62 19.51
CA TRP A 81 6.16 -7.43 19.09
C TRP A 81 5.80 -6.20 19.91
N VAL A 82 6.14 -6.23 21.19
CA VAL A 82 5.89 -5.19 22.17
C VAL A 82 7.17 -4.79 22.88
N CYS A 83 7.16 -3.64 23.58
CA CYS A 83 8.28 -3.15 24.38
C CYS A 83 9.58 -3.07 23.55
N ASP A 84 10.64 -3.80 23.94
CA ASP A 84 11.91 -3.83 23.22
C ASP A 84 11.77 -4.27 21.75
N HIS A 85 10.70 -5.00 21.41
CA HIS A 85 10.40 -5.48 20.06
C HIS A 85 9.30 -4.67 19.34
N ALA A 86 8.84 -3.55 19.91
CA ALA A 86 7.78 -2.72 19.32
C ALA A 86 8.18 -2.08 17.97
N TYR A 87 9.47 -2.07 17.63
CA TYR A 87 9.96 -1.56 16.34
C TYR A 87 9.82 -2.58 15.19
N LEU A 88 9.62 -3.87 15.49
CA LEU A 88 9.56 -4.94 14.48
C LEU A 88 8.44 -4.79 13.44
N PRO A 89 7.19 -4.37 13.78
CA PRO A 89 6.15 -4.13 12.78
C PRO A 89 6.57 -3.05 11.77
N THR A 90 7.16 -1.95 12.27
CA THR A 90 7.65 -0.85 11.43
C THR A 90 8.82 -1.31 10.55
N LEU A 91 9.74 -2.11 11.09
CA LEU A 91 10.85 -2.68 10.33
C LEU A 91 10.35 -3.62 9.22
N ALA A 92 9.40 -4.50 9.51
CA ALA A 92 8.79 -5.38 8.51
C ALA A 92 8.10 -4.57 7.39
N GLN A 93 7.49 -3.44 7.74
CA GLN A 93 6.91 -2.53 6.77
C GLN A 93 7.98 -1.80 5.92
N SER A 94 9.09 -1.37 6.50
CA SER A 94 10.21 -0.82 5.73
C SER A 94 10.78 -1.86 4.75
N ILE A 95 10.91 -3.13 5.19
CA ILE A 95 11.35 -4.24 4.35
C ILE A 95 10.36 -4.50 3.20
N PHE A 96 9.05 -4.39 3.44
CA PHE A 96 8.04 -4.44 2.39
C PHE A 96 8.26 -3.37 1.31
N PHE A 97 8.52 -2.12 1.70
CA PHE A 97 8.79 -1.04 0.73
C PHE A 97 10.13 -1.20 0.00
N LEU A 98 11.16 -1.75 0.66
CA LEU A 98 12.39 -2.16 -0.04
C LEU A 98 12.07 -3.21 -1.11
N GLY A 99 11.17 -4.14 -0.80
CA GLY A 99 10.60 -5.07 -1.77
C GLY A 99 9.94 -4.37 -2.96
N ALA A 100 9.11 -3.37 -2.70
CA ALA A 100 8.46 -2.58 -3.75
C ALA A 100 9.45 -1.88 -4.68
N ILE A 101 10.55 -1.33 -4.15
CA ILE A 101 11.62 -0.72 -4.95
C ILE A 101 12.30 -1.76 -5.85
N VAL A 102 12.72 -2.89 -5.27
CA VAL A 102 13.39 -3.96 -6.02
C VAL A 102 12.46 -4.55 -7.07
N GLY A 103 11.20 -4.81 -6.72
CA GLY A 103 10.18 -5.28 -7.64
C GLY A 103 9.90 -4.29 -8.76
N GLY A 104 9.83 -2.99 -8.46
CA GLY A 104 9.67 -1.91 -9.43
C GLY A 104 10.75 -1.90 -10.49
N LEU A 105 12.01 -2.00 -10.07
CA LEU A 105 13.14 -2.06 -10.99
C LEU A 105 13.16 -3.36 -11.81
N LEU A 106 12.93 -4.49 -11.15
CA LEU A 106 12.95 -5.81 -11.79
C LEU A 106 11.80 -5.97 -12.80
N PHE A 107 10.57 -5.75 -12.37
CA PHE A 107 9.39 -5.92 -13.22
C PHE A 107 9.19 -4.77 -14.21
N GLY A 108 9.71 -3.57 -13.92
CA GLY A 108 9.84 -2.52 -14.93
C GLY A 108 10.75 -2.95 -16.08
N TRP A 109 11.93 -3.50 -15.76
CA TRP A 109 12.83 -4.05 -16.78
C TRP A 109 12.19 -5.23 -17.55
N ILE A 110 11.50 -6.14 -16.86
CA ILE A 110 10.76 -7.24 -17.51
C ILE A 110 9.67 -6.68 -18.42
N ALA A 111 8.95 -5.63 -18.02
CA ALA A 111 7.86 -5.05 -18.80
C ALA A 111 8.33 -4.43 -20.12
N ASP A 112 9.51 -3.81 -20.09
CA ASP A 112 10.12 -3.23 -21.27
C ASP A 112 10.74 -4.30 -22.19
N ARG A 113 11.31 -5.37 -21.61
CA ARG A 113 12.00 -6.41 -22.39
C ARG A 113 11.07 -7.52 -22.90
N TYR A 114 10.12 -7.97 -22.09
CA TYR A 114 9.29 -9.15 -22.33
C TYR A 114 7.80 -8.83 -22.51
N GLY A 115 7.38 -7.61 -22.18
CA GLY A 115 6.00 -7.14 -22.35
C GLY A 115 5.29 -6.92 -21.02
N ARG A 116 4.18 -6.19 -21.06
CA ARG A 116 3.48 -5.74 -19.85
C ARG A 116 2.76 -6.90 -19.19
N ILE A 117 2.21 -7.84 -19.97
CA ILE A 117 1.45 -8.97 -19.45
C ILE A 117 2.35 -9.98 -18.70
N PRO A 118 3.51 -10.42 -19.23
CA PRO A 118 4.43 -11.27 -18.49
C PRO A 118 4.93 -10.61 -17.19
N ALA A 119 5.23 -9.32 -17.22
CA ALA A 119 5.64 -8.57 -16.03
C ALA A 119 4.52 -8.53 -14.97
N LEU A 120 3.30 -8.22 -15.40
CA LEU A 120 2.11 -8.23 -14.54
C LEU A 120 1.88 -9.61 -13.92
N ALA A 121 1.86 -10.67 -14.73
CA ALA A 121 1.64 -12.03 -14.23
C ALA A 121 2.76 -12.46 -13.27
N GLY A 122 4.02 -12.15 -13.59
CA GLY A 122 5.17 -12.49 -12.77
C GLY A 122 5.15 -11.79 -11.40
N CYS A 123 4.90 -10.47 -11.35
CA CYS A 123 4.90 -9.74 -10.07
C CYS A 123 3.74 -10.18 -9.17
N ASN A 124 2.56 -10.37 -9.74
CA ASN A 124 1.39 -10.85 -9.00
C ASN A 124 1.56 -12.29 -8.52
N LEU A 125 2.21 -13.18 -9.30
CA LEU A 125 2.46 -14.55 -8.87
C LEU A 125 3.45 -14.61 -7.70
N VAL A 126 4.52 -13.81 -7.74
CA VAL A 126 5.45 -13.68 -6.61
C VAL A 126 4.71 -13.15 -5.38
N GLY A 127 3.88 -12.12 -5.54
CA GLY A 127 3.07 -11.56 -4.47
C GLY A 127 2.06 -12.56 -3.89
N PHE A 128 1.39 -13.34 -4.74
CA PHE A 128 0.43 -14.37 -4.35
C PHE A 128 1.10 -15.46 -3.51
N VAL A 129 2.19 -16.04 -4.01
CA VAL A 129 2.90 -17.13 -3.32
C VAL A 129 3.46 -16.64 -1.99
N ALA A 130 4.08 -15.47 -1.96
CA ALA A 130 4.63 -14.89 -0.74
C ALA A 130 3.52 -14.47 0.26
N GLY A 131 2.40 -13.97 -0.23
CA GLY A 131 1.27 -13.56 0.59
C GLY A 131 0.57 -14.74 1.26
N VAL A 132 0.40 -15.86 0.54
CA VAL A 132 -0.08 -17.13 1.12
C VAL A 132 0.97 -17.70 2.08
N ALA A 133 2.26 -17.68 1.72
CA ALA A 133 3.34 -18.14 2.59
C ALA A 133 3.42 -17.37 3.91
N THR A 134 3.01 -16.08 3.92
CA THR A 134 2.98 -15.23 5.12
C THR A 134 2.11 -15.83 6.23
N ALA A 135 1.07 -16.60 5.90
CA ALA A 135 0.21 -17.25 6.90
C ALA A 135 0.90 -18.40 7.66
N PHE A 136 1.99 -18.96 7.11
CA PHE A 136 2.68 -20.14 7.64
C PHE A 136 4.01 -19.82 8.33
N VAL A 137 4.36 -18.54 8.44
CA VAL A 137 5.64 -18.11 9.04
C VAL A 137 5.62 -18.25 10.56
N GLY A 138 6.74 -18.67 11.13
CA GLY A 138 6.90 -18.86 12.59
C GLY A 138 7.86 -17.88 13.26
N ASN A 139 8.56 -17.04 12.49
CA ASN A 139 9.50 -16.06 13.04
C ASN A 139 9.53 -14.77 12.22
N PHE A 140 10.12 -13.73 12.82
CA PHE A 140 10.22 -12.39 12.23
C PHE A 140 10.92 -12.37 10.87
N TRP A 141 12.00 -13.15 10.68
CA TRP A 141 12.78 -13.12 9.44
C TRP A 141 12.02 -13.77 8.27
N GLN A 142 11.31 -14.87 8.52
CA GLN A 142 10.42 -15.49 7.55
C GLN A 142 9.26 -14.56 7.19
N PHE A 143 8.63 -13.93 8.19
CA PHE A 143 7.58 -12.95 7.97
C PHE A 143 8.09 -11.78 7.11
N SER A 144 9.24 -11.21 7.48
CA SER A 144 9.88 -10.10 6.77
C SER A 144 10.28 -10.46 5.34
N LEU A 145 10.80 -11.67 5.10
CA LEU A 145 11.10 -12.15 3.75
C LEU A 145 9.82 -12.28 2.90
N CYS A 146 8.75 -12.82 3.47
CA CYS A 146 7.47 -12.88 2.76
C CYS A 146 6.95 -11.47 2.45
N ARG A 147 7.01 -10.54 3.40
CA ARG A 147 6.62 -9.13 3.19
C ARG A 147 7.48 -8.45 2.12
N PHE A 148 8.79 -8.69 2.09
CA PHE A 148 9.67 -8.21 1.01
C PHE A 148 9.18 -8.68 -0.38
N LEU A 149 8.87 -9.97 -0.51
CA LEU A 149 8.40 -10.55 -1.77
C LEU A 149 6.98 -10.09 -2.14
N VAL A 150 6.06 -9.93 -1.18
CA VAL A 150 4.74 -9.31 -1.43
C VAL A 150 4.91 -7.88 -1.93
N GLY A 151 5.91 -7.16 -1.40
CA GLY A 151 6.29 -5.83 -1.86
C GLY A 151 6.54 -5.75 -3.36
N PHE A 152 7.03 -6.83 -4.00
CA PHE A 152 7.27 -6.83 -5.45
C PHE A 152 6.00 -6.56 -6.26
N ALA A 153 4.83 -6.96 -5.75
CA ALA A 153 3.56 -6.77 -6.42
C ALA A 153 2.92 -5.40 -6.13
N PHE A 154 3.29 -4.71 -5.05
CA PHE A 154 2.54 -3.57 -4.47
C PHE A 154 2.11 -2.52 -5.51
N ASP A 155 3.08 -1.86 -6.16
CA ASP A 155 2.78 -0.86 -7.20
C ASP A 155 2.78 -1.47 -8.61
N ASN A 156 3.51 -2.57 -8.81
CA ASN A 156 3.72 -3.15 -10.12
C ASN A 156 2.46 -3.80 -10.69
N CYS A 157 1.61 -4.37 -9.84
CA CYS A 157 0.36 -4.98 -10.29
C CYS A 157 -0.58 -3.94 -10.92
N PHE A 158 -0.66 -2.75 -10.31
CA PHE A 158 -1.47 -1.65 -10.81
C PHE A 158 -0.81 -0.98 -12.01
N THR A 159 0.48 -0.64 -11.90
CA THR A 159 1.20 0.16 -12.91
C THR A 159 1.21 -0.51 -14.28
N MET A 160 1.44 -1.83 -14.33
CA MET A 160 1.48 -2.56 -15.61
C MET A 160 0.14 -2.57 -16.32
N MET A 161 -0.94 -2.86 -15.58
CA MET A 161 -2.28 -2.86 -16.15
C MET A 161 -2.72 -1.45 -16.54
N TYR A 162 -2.39 -0.45 -15.72
CA TYR A 162 -2.66 0.95 -15.99
C TYR A 162 -2.01 1.43 -17.29
N ILE A 163 -0.72 1.15 -17.49
CA ILE A 163 0.00 1.48 -18.73
C ILE A 163 -0.67 0.80 -19.93
N LEU A 164 -0.95 -0.50 -19.82
CA LEU A 164 -1.56 -1.29 -20.90
C LEU A 164 -2.91 -0.70 -21.35
N VAL A 165 -3.78 -0.35 -20.39
CA VAL A 165 -5.07 0.30 -20.69
C VAL A 165 -4.86 1.64 -21.38
N LEU A 166 -3.97 2.49 -20.86
CA LEU A 166 -3.73 3.83 -21.43
C LEU A 166 -3.04 3.82 -22.79
N GLU A 167 -2.40 2.72 -23.19
CA GLU A 167 -1.83 2.57 -24.53
C GLU A 167 -2.92 2.35 -25.59
N TYR A 168 -4.05 1.74 -25.20
CA TYR A 168 -5.21 1.48 -26.06
C TYR A 168 -6.29 2.57 -26.03
N VAL A 169 -6.30 3.40 -24.98
CA VAL A 169 -7.26 4.51 -24.88
C VAL A 169 -6.75 5.73 -25.66
N GLY A 170 -7.61 6.24 -26.55
CA GLY A 170 -7.32 7.44 -27.32
C GLY A 170 -7.21 8.71 -26.44
N PRO A 171 -6.49 9.76 -26.87
CA PRO A 171 -6.20 10.94 -26.05
C PRO A 171 -7.43 11.60 -25.42
N LYS A 172 -8.57 11.62 -26.14
CA LYS A 172 -9.84 12.21 -25.67
C LYS A 172 -10.40 11.55 -24.41
N TRP A 173 -10.23 10.24 -24.26
CA TRP A 173 -10.80 9.47 -23.15
C TRP A 173 -9.75 9.10 -22.10
N ARG A 174 -8.48 9.44 -22.35
CA ARG A 174 -7.35 9.02 -21.52
C ARG A 174 -7.48 9.51 -20.08
N THR A 175 -7.85 10.78 -19.88
CA THR A 175 -8.07 11.35 -18.53
C THR A 175 -9.18 10.62 -17.79
N PHE A 176 -10.32 10.39 -18.46
CA PHE A 176 -11.47 9.71 -17.87
C PHE A 176 -11.15 8.27 -17.46
N VAL A 177 -10.60 7.46 -18.37
CA VAL A 177 -10.30 6.05 -18.08
C VAL A 177 -9.20 5.92 -17.03
N ALA A 178 -8.18 6.78 -17.07
CA ALA A 178 -7.11 6.81 -16.09
C ALA A 178 -7.63 6.99 -14.66
N ASN A 179 -8.44 8.03 -14.43
CA ASN A 179 -8.85 8.39 -13.07
C ASN A 179 -10.05 7.56 -12.60
N MET A 180 -11.04 7.30 -13.45
CA MET A 180 -12.24 6.55 -13.03
C MET A 180 -11.98 5.09 -12.73
N SER A 181 -10.96 4.49 -13.35
CA SER A 181 -10.55 3.13 -12.97
C SER A 181 -10.00 3.10 -11.54
N ILE A 182 -9.16 4.06 -11.16
CA ILE A 182 -8.67 4.22 -9.78
C ILE A 182 -9.86 4.50 -8.85
N ALA A 183 -10.65 5.52 -9.16
CA ALA A 183 -11.79 5.95 -8.37
C ALA A 183 -12.76 4.82 -8.02
N LEU A 184 -13.03 3.90 -8.95
CA LEU A 184 -13.95 2.80 -8.72
C LEU A 184 -13.26 1.63 -8.03
N PHE A 185 -12.16 1.11 -8.58
CA PHE A 185 -11.55 -0.13 -8.08
C PHE A 185 -10.78 0.08 -6.78
N PHE A 186 -10.00 1.16 -6.67
CA PHE A 186 -9.24 1.47 -5.46
C PHE A 186 -10.19 1.80 -4.31
N THR A 187 -11.15 2.71 -4.50
CA THR A 187 -12.13 3.07 -3.46
C THR A 187 -12.92 1.85 -3.01
N THR A 188 -13.44 1.04 -3.94
CA THR A 188 -14.24 -0.15 -3.56
C THR A 188 -13.41 -1.15 -2.77
N ALA A 189 -12.18 -1.45 -3.22
CA ALA A 189 -11.30 -2.38 -2.53
C ALA A 189 -10.87 -1.84 -1.15
N SER A 190 -10.46 -0.57 -1.06
CA SER A 190 -10.03 0.08 0.18
C SER A 190 -11.18 0.20 1.19
N CYS A 191 -12.40 0.51 0.74
CA CYS A 191 -13.58 0.50 1.62
C CYS A 191 -13.93 -0.91 2.11
N ALA A 192 -13.74 -1.95 1.30
CA ALA A 192 -14.05 -3.33 1.69
C ALA A 192 -13.00 -3.94 2.63
N LEU A 193 -11.73 -3.58 2.45
CA LEU A 193 -10.58 -4.14 3.17
C LEU A 193 -10.71 -4.15 4.71
N PRO A 194 -11.10 -3.05 5.39
CA PRO A 194 -11.27 -3.07 6.85
C PRO A 194 -12.33 -4.09 7.29
N TRP A 195 -13.45 -4.19 6.57
CA TRP A 195 -14.52 -5.14 6.91
C TRP A 195 -14.11 -6.59 6.66
N ILE A 196 -13.35 -6.85 5.59
CA ILE A 196 -12.75 -8.18 5.36
C ILE A 196 -11.86 -8.55 6.56
N ALA A 197 -11.02 -7.63 7.04
CA ALA A 197 -10.19 -7.86 8.21
C ALA A 197 -11.01 -8.13 9.48
N TYR A 198 -12.07 -7.33 9.70
CA TYR A 198 -12.98 -7.47 10.84
C TYR A 198 -13.70 -8.83 10.86
N TYR A 199 -14.29 -9.24 9.74
CA TYR A 199 -15.08 -10.49 9.66
C TYR A 199 -14.21 -11.75 9.65
N LEU A 200 -13.01 -11.69 9.08
CA LEU A 200 -12.09 -12.83 9.13
C LEU A 200 -11.50 -13.01 10.53
N ALA A 201 -11.28 -11.92 11.27
CA ALA A 201 -10.80 -11.92 12.66
C ALA A 201 -9.54 -12.78 12.88
N ASP A 202 -8.72 -12.95 11.85
CA ASP A 202 -7.46 -13.69 11.88
C ASP A 202 -6.52 -13.14 10.81
N TRP A 203 -5.33 -12.70 11.24
CA TRP A 203 -4.36 -12.08 10.34
C TRP A 203 -3.77 -13.06 9.31
N LYS A 204 -3.73 -14.37 9.63
CA LYS A 204 -3.23 -15.41 8.72
C LYS A 204 -4.22 -15.65 7.60
N THR A 205 -5.49 -15.87 7.94
CA THR A 205 -6.58 -16.00 6.98
C THR A 205 -6.73 -14.72 6.14
N PHE A 206 -6.62 -13.55 6.76
CA PHE A 206 -6.63 -12.26 6.06
C PHE A 206 -5.52 -12.16 5.00
N ALA A 207 -4.29 -12.58 5.32
CA ALA A 207 -3.19 -12.60 4.36
C ALA A 207 -3.50 -13.52 3.16
N ILE A 208 -4.10 -14.69 3.38
CA ILE A 208 -4.47 -15.63 2.30
C ILE A 208 -5.58 -15.02 1.43
N VAL A 209 -6.66 -14.52 2.04
CA VAL A 209 -7.82 -13.98 1.31
C VAL A 209 -7.43 -12.75 0.49
N THR A 210 -6.64 -11.84 1.05
CA THR A 210 -6.16 -10.65 0.32
C THR A 210 -5.14 -10.97 -0.77
N SER A 211 -4.46 -12.12 -0.67
CA SER A 211 -3.56 -12.59 -1.72
C SER A 211 -4.30 -13.24 -2.89
N ALA A 212 -5.45 -13.86 -2.65
CA ALA A 212 -6.18 -14.63 -3.67
C ALA A 212 -6.45 -13.88 -4.99
N PRO A 213 -6.85 -12.58 -5.00
CA PRO A 213 -7.04 -11.83 -6.24
C PRO A 213 -5.79 -11.72 -7.12
N LEU A 214 -4.59 -11.76 -6.54
CA LEU A 214 -3.33 -11.70 -7.30
C LEU A 214 -3.19 -12.90 -8.25
N ALA A 215 -3.75 -14.07 -7.90
CA ALA A 215 -3.72 -15.24 -8.76
C ALA A 215 -4.49 -15.04 -10.08
N LEU A 216 -5.47 -14.13 -10.11
CA LEU A 216 -6.25 -13.82 -11.32
C LEU A 216 -5.38 -13.19 -12.42
N ALA A 217 -4.22 -12.62 -12.09
CA ALA A 217 -3.29 -12.08 -13.08
C ALA A 217 -2.78 -13.14 -14.08
N ILE A 218 -2.82 -14.42 -13.72
CA ILE A 218 -2.49 -15.53 -14.63
C ILE A 218 -3.47 -15.61 -15.80
N LEU A 219 -4.72 -15.16 -15.60
CA LEU A 219 -5.76 -15.15 -16.63
C LEU A 219 -5.69 -13.92 -17.55
N THR A 220 -4.87 -12.91 -17.21
CA THR A 220 -4.75 -11.68 -18.01
C THR A 220 -4.40 -11.92 -19.49
N PRO A 221 -3.47 -12.83 -19.87
CA PRO A 221 -3.17 -13.11 -21.28
C PRO A 221 -4.36 -13.63 -22.10
N LEU A 222 -5.38 -14.22 -21.44
CA LEU A 222 -6.58 -14.73 -22.10
C LEU A 222 -7.60 -13.62 -22.39
N LEU A 223 -7.59 -12.57 -21.58
CA LEU A 223 -8.60 -11.50 -21.62
C LEU A 223 -8.10 -10.26 -22.37
N VAL A 224 -6.81 -9.93 -22.22
CA VAL A 224 -6.25 -8.65 -22.67
C VAL A 224 -5.09 -8.93 -23.64
N PRO A 225 -5.06 -8.29 -24.82
CA PRO A 225 -3.92 -8.40 -25.71
C PRO A 225 -2.72 -7.65 -25.13
N GLU A 226 -1.51 -8.14 -25.43
CA GLU A 226 -0.27 -7.43 -25.10
C GLU A 226 -0.21 -6.07 -25.81
N SER A 227 0.56 -5.13 -25.28
CA SER A 227 0.72 -3.79 -25.83
C SER A 227 1.13 -3.77 -27.30
N ALA A 228 0.30 -3.16 -28.16
CA ALA A 228 0.64 -2.91 -29.56
C ALA A 228 1.87 -2.00 -29.69
N ARG A 229 2.06 -1.03 -28.78
CA ARG A 229 3.22 -0.13 -28.79
C ARG A 229 4.49 -0.87 -28.45
N TRP A 230 4.45 -1.75 -27.45
CA TRP A 230 5.58 -2.62 -27.13
C TRP A 230 5.89 -3.59 -28.27
N LEU A 231 4.87 -4.20 -28.89
CA LEU A 231 5.10 -5.09 -30.04
C LEU A 231 5.82 -4.36 -31.18
N VAL A 232 5.44 -3.10 -31.45
CA VAL A 232 6.15 -2.24 -32.41
C VAL A 232 7.58 -1.97 -31.96
N SER A 233 7.84 -1.64 -30.69
CA SER A 233 9.22 -1.41 -30.22
C SER A 233 10.08 -2.68 -30.21
N GLN A 234 9.48 -3.86 -30.28
CA GLN A 234 10.17 -5.15 -30.35
C GLN A 234 10.30 -5.73 -31.77
N GLY A 235 10.01 -4.98 -32.83
CA GLY A 235 10.09 -5.52 -34.20
C GLY A 235 8.87 -6.33 -34.64
N LYS A 236 7.87 -6.55 -33.78
CA LYS A 236 6.74 -7.47 -34.01
C LYS A 236 5.54 -6.75 -34.62
N ILE A 237 5.76 -6.04 -35.72
CA ILE A 237 4.77 -5.16 -36.37
C ILE A 237 3.51 -5.93 -36.80
N ASP A 238 3.66 -7.12 -37.40
CA ASP A 238 2.53 -7.94 -37.85
C ASP A 238 1.58 -8.31 -36.70
N LYS A 239 2.13 -8.62 -35.53
CA LYS A 239 1.33 -8.94 -34.33
C LYS A 239 0.57 -7.71 -33.84
N ALA A 240 1.22 -6.54 -33.86
CA ALA A 240 0.57 -5.28 -33.51
C ALA A 240 -0.59 -4.96 -34.47
N ILE A 241 -0.38 -5.10 -35.78
CA ILE A 241 -1.43 -4.91 -36.80
C ILE A 241 -2.58 -5.92 -36.60
N GLY A 242 -2.27 -7.18 -36.28
CA GLY A 242 -3.30 -8.19 -35.98
C GLY A 242 -4.20 -7.78 -34.80
N ILE A 243 -3.62 -7.21 -33.74
CA ILE A 243 -4.38 -6.69 -32.60
C ILE A 243 -5.22 -5.47 -33.00
N LEU A 244 -4.65 -4.54 -33.78
CA LEU A 244 -5.38 -3.36 -34.26
C LEU A 244 -6.58 -3.74 -35.13
N LYS A 245 -6.43 -4.73 -36.02
CA LYS A 245 -7.54 -5.28 -36.83
C LYS A 245 -8.63 -5.94 -35.98
N LYS A 246 -8.26 -6.58 -34.87
CA LYS A 246 -9.23 -7.10 -33.89
C LYS A 246 -10.04 -5.96 -33.27
N PHE A 247 -9.38 -4.86 -32.88
CA PHE A 247 -10.07 -3.68 -32.35
C PHE A 247 -10.91 -2.94 -33.39
N GLU A 248 -10.45 -2.87 -34.63
CA GLU A 248 -11.22 -2.35 -35.77
C GLU A 248 -12.57 -3.10 -35.89
N THR A 249 -12.51 -4.43 -35.83
CA THR A 249 -13.70 -5.30 -35.88
C THR A 249 -14.63 -5.08 -34.69
N ILE A 250 -14.07 -5.00 -33.47
CA ILE A 250 -14.85 -4.76 -32.24
C ILE A 250 -15.52 -3.38 -32.27
N ASN A 251 -14.80 -2.35 -32.72
CA ASN A 251 -15.28 -0.98 -32.81
C ASN A 251 -16.19 -0.74 -34.02
N LYS A 252 -16.40 -1.75 -34.87
CA LYS A 252 -17.21 -1.67 -36.10
C LYS A 252 -16.79 -0.48 -36.99
N LYS A 253 -15.50 -0.21 -37.05
CA LYS A 253 -14.91 0.81 -37.93
C LYS A 253 -14.17 0.10 -39.04
N THR A 254 -14.10 0.69 -40.22
CA THR A 254 -13.25 0.18 -41.32
C THR A 254 -12.10 1.15 -41.53
N ILE A 255 -10.88 0.64 -41.47
CA ILE A 255 -9.63 1.36 -41.70
C ILE A 255 -9.09 0.91 -43.06
N ASP A 256 -8.76 1.86 -43.93
CA ASP A 256 -8.19 1.55 -45.24
C ASP A 256 -6.89 0.77 -45.08
N ALA A 257 -6.69 -0.27 -45.89
CA ALA A 257 -5.47 -1.07 -45.93
C ALA A 257 -4.22 -0.22 -46.16
N LYS A 258 -4.35 0.92 -46.87
CA LYS A 258 -3.27 1.89 -47.05
C LYS A 258 -2.74 2.45 -45.73
N VAL A 259 -3.62 2.73 -44.77
CA VAL A 259 -3.22 3.24 -43.45
C VAL A 259 -2.40 2.20 -42.69
N TYR A 260 -2.73 0.92 -42.82
CA TYR A 260 -1.94 -0.15 -42.22
C TYR A 260 -0.56 -0.30 -42.89
N GLN A 261 -0.47 -0.11 -44.21
CA GLN A 261 0.82 -0.09 -44.92
C GLN A 261 1.67 1.11 -44.49
N GLU A 262 1.12 2.31 -44.51
CA GLU A 262 1.83 3.53 -44.05
C GLU A 262 2.29 3.40 -42.60
N PHE A 263 1.45 2.83 -41.73
CA PHE A 263 1.82 2.54 -40.35
C PHE A 263 2.99 1.56 -40.27
N SER A 264 2.93 0.45 -41.03
CA SER A 264 4.01 -0.54 -41.09
C SER A 264 5.33 0.09 -41.55
N ASP A 265 5.30 0.84 -42.66
CA ASP A 265 6.48 1.49 -43.22
C ASP A 265 7.08 2.50 -42.25
N SER A 266 6.23 3.27 -41.54
CA SER A 266 6.68 4.20 -40.52
C SER A 266 7.35 3.50 -39.33
N CYS A 267 6.85 2.32 -38.93
CA CYS A 267 7.42 1.54 -37.83
C CYS A 267 8.79 0.94 -38.22
N VAL A 268 8.93 0.43 -39.45
CA VAL A 268 10.20 -0.09 -39.97
C VAL A 268 11.26 1.00 -39.98
N ARG A 269 10.93 2.20 -40.49
CA ARG A 269 11.87 3.33 -40.53
C ARG A 269 12.33 3.75 -39.12
N LEU A 270 11.41 3.81 -38.16
CA LEU A 270 11.74 4.13 -36.76
C LEU A 270 12.67 3.07 -36.15
N GLN A 271 12.48 1.79 -36.45
CA GLN A 271 13.35 0.72 -35.98
C GLN A 271 14.75 0.79 -36.58
N GLU A 272 14.89 1.18 -37.85
CA GLU A 272 16.20 1.38 -38.48
C GLU A 272 16.95 2.57 -37.84
N GLU A 273 16.24 3.65 -37.54
CA GLU A 273 16.78 4.82 -36.82
C GLU A 273 17.18 4.49 -35.37
N GLU A 274 16.40 3.64 -34.69
CA GLU A 274 16.72 3.15 -33.34
C GLU A 274 17.86 2.13 -33.35
N ALA A 275 17.93 1.22 -34.32
CA ALA A 275 19.05 0.27 -34.45
C ALA A 275 20.38 0.98 -34.72
N ALA A 276 20.35 2.14 -35.37
CA ALA A 276 21.52 3.00 -35.57
C ALA A 276 21.96 3.73 -34.28
N ASN A 277 21.07 3.88 -33.29
CA ASN A 277 21.33 4.59 -32.06
C ASN A 277 21.30 3.64 -30.85
N SER A 278 22.48 3.30 -30.31
CA SER A 278 22.77 2.59 -29.05
C SER A 278 21.60 2.17 -28.14
N ASN A 279 21.70 0.95 -27.57
CA ASN A 279 20.89 0.50 -26.43
C ASN A 279 20.80 1.56 -25.33
N TYR A 280 19.59 2.08 -25.10
CA TYR A 280 19.31 3.05 -24.05
C TYR A 280 19.35 2.39 -22.67
N SER A 281 19.90 3.10 -21.69
CA SER A 281 19.91 2.73 -20.28
C SER A 281 19.11 3.72 -19.44
N VAL A 282 18.69 3.32 -18.23
CA VAL A 282 18.02 4.22 -17.27
C VAL A 282 18.89 5.45 -16.94
N LEU A 283 20.22 5.31 -17.00
CA LEU A 283 21.14 6.43 -16.79
C LEU A 283 21.04 7.51 -17.89
N ASP A 284 20.49 7.18 -19.06
CA ASP A 284 20.33 8.12 -20.15
C ASP A 284 19.26 9.19 -19.86
N LEU A 285 18.36 8.92 -18.89
CA LEU A 285 17.41 9.92 -18.39
C LEU A 285 18.13 11.16 -17.84
N PHE A 286 19.36 10.99 -17.35
CA PHE A 286 20.15 12.06 -16.73
C PHE A 286 21.18 12.69 -17.68
N LYS A 287 21.37 12.13 -18.89
CA LYS A 287 22.36 12.62 -19.85
C LYS A 287 22.01 13.99 -20.43
N THR A 288 20.76 14.19 -20.86
CA THR A 288 20.35 15.47 -21.45
C THR A 288 19.74 16.40 -20.40
N PRO A 289 20.06 17.71 -20.42
CA PRO A 289 19.63 18.64 -19.37
C PRO A 289 18.11 18.74 -19.26
N ARG A 290 17.40 18.65 -20.40
CA ARG A 290 15.93 18.69 -20.42
C ARG A 290 15.32 17.45 -19.76
N LEU A 291 15.77 16.25 -20.14
CA LEU A 291 15.24 15.00 -19.58
C LEU A 291 15.61 14.85 -18.11
N ARG A 292 16.83 15.26 -17.74
CA ARG A 292 17.28 15.30 -16.34
C ARG A 292 16.38 16.16 -15.48
N ASN A 293 16.09 17.39 -15.90
CA ASN A 293 15.25 18.31 -15.13
C ASN A 293 13.82 17.78 -14.98
N ILE A 294 13.25 17.18 -16.03
CA ILE A 294 11.92 16.55 -15.96
C ILE A 294 11.95 15.35 -15.01
N THR A 295 12.97 14.50 -15.09
CA THR A 295 13.11 13.31 -14.26
C THR A 295 13.25 13.68 -12.78
N ILE A 296 14.14 14.62 -12.44
CA ILE A 296 14.33 15.09 -11.06
C ILE A 296 13.03 15.71 -10.53
N LEU A 297 12.35 16.55 -11.34
CA LEU A 297 11.09 17.16 -10.94
C LEU A 297 10.02 16.10 -10.64
N LEU A 298 9.88 15.09 -11.49
CA LEU A 298 8.92 14.00 -11.29
C LEU A 298 9.25 13.18 -10.05
N ILE A 299 10.53 12.88 -9.79
CA ILE A 299 10.96 12.19 -8.57
C ILE A 299 10.56 12.99 -7.32
N VAL A 300 10.86 14.30 -7.29
CA VAL A 300 10.53 15.16 -6.14
C VAL A 300 9.02 15.26 -5.92
N ILE A 301 8.24 15.43 -7.01
CA ILE A 301 6.78 15.49 -6.93
C ILE A 301 6.21 14.18 -6.39
N TRP A 302 6.65 13.04 -6.92
CA TRP A 302 6.19 11.73 -6.47
C TRP A 302 6.56 11.47 -5.01
N MET A 303 7.80 11.78 -4.59
CA MET A 303 8.20 11.66 -3.18
C MET A 303 7.32 12.51 -2.25
N ALA A 304 7.02 13.75 -2.64
CA ALA A 304 6.16 14.63 -1.85
C ALA A 304 4.72 14.08 -1.76
N ILE A 305 4.15 13.61 -2.87
CA ILE A 305 2.80 13.03 -2.91
C ILE A 305 2.75 11.76 -2.05
N SER A 306 3.69 10.83 -2.25
CA SER A 306 3.73 9.57 -1.48
C SER A 306 3.87 9.84 0.02
N LEU A 307 4.75 10.75 0.43
CA LEU A 307 4.92 11.09 1.85
C LEU A 307 3.64 11.66 2.47
N VAL A 308 2.97 12.58 1.78
CA VAL A 308 1.73 13.20 2.27
C VAL A 308 0.61 12.16 2.33
N PHE A 309 0.44 11.38 1.27
CA PHE A 309 -0.60 10.36 1.18
C PHE A 309 -0.43 9.25 2.23
N ASP A 310 0.74 8.62 2.31
CA ASP A 310 1.04 7.61 3.34
C ASP A 310 0.91 8.20 4.74
N GLY A 311 1.38 9.43 4.95
CA GLY A 311 1.27 10.14 6.22
C GLY A 311 -0.19 10.31 6.66
N HIS A 312 -1.07 10.73 5.76
CA HIS A 312 -2.50 10.86 6.05
C HIS A 312 -3.15 9.52 6.35
N VAL A 313 -2.93 8.51 5.52
CA VAL A 313 -3.50 7.16 5.71
C VAL A 313 -3.08 6.58 7.07
N ARG A 314 -1.83 6.76 7.48
CA ARG A 314 -1.31 6.26 8.77
C ARG A 314 -1.84 7.04 9.96
N ASN A 315 -2.11 8.33 9.80
CA ASN A 315 -2.62 9.17 10.87
C ASN A 315 -4.13 8.97 11.13
N VAL A 316 -4.86 8.28 10.25
CA VAL A 316 -6.28 7.94 10.47
C VAL A 316 -6.49 7.18 11.78
N GLY A 317 -5.55 6.29 12.15
CA GLY A 317 -5.62 5.55 13.41
C GLY A 317 -5.44 6.42 14.66
N SER A 318 -4.89 7.63 14.54
CA SER A 318 -4.68 8.56 15.65
C SER A 318 -5.94 9.32 16.06
N LEU A 319 -7.02 9.22 15.28
CA LEU A 319 -8.26 10.00 15.49
C LEU A 319 -9.09 9.51 16.70
N GLY A 320 -8.75 8.37 17.31
CA GLY A 320 -9.44 7.83 18.50
C GLY A 320 -10.88 7.37 18.23
N LEU A 321 -11.25 7.24 16.95
CA LEU A 321 -12.51 6.69 16.46
C LEU A 321 -12.31 5.23 16.04
N ASP A 322 -13.42 4.52 15.80
CA ASP A 322 -13.38 3.15 15.28
C ASP A 322 -12.52 3.08 14.01
N LEU A 323 -11.48 2.24 14.04
CA LEU A 323 -10.47 2.15 12.98
C LEU A 323 -11.09 1.73 11.65
N PHE A 324 -12.00 0.76 11.68
CA PHE A 324 -12.62 0.16 10.49
C PHE A 324 -13.53 1.17 9.79
N PHE A 325 -14.39 1.85 10.54
CA PHE A 325 -15.28 2.88 10.04
C PHE A 325 -14.50 4.09 9.53
N THR A 326 -13.54 4.60 10.31
CA THR A 326 -12.78 5.80 9.94
C THR A 326 -11.94 5.58 8.69
N PHE A 327 -11.30 4.41 8.56
CA PHE A 327 -10.59 4.03 7.32
C PHE A 327 -11.56 3.93 6.13
N THR A 328 -12.74 3.34 6.33
CA THR A 328 -13.76 3.24 5.27
C THR A 328 -14.22 4.61 4.79
N VAL A 329 -14.52 5.54 5.71
CA VAL A 329 -14.93 6.91 5.36
C VAL A 329 -13.80 7.65 4.65
N ALA A 330 -12.56 7.54 5.15
CA ALA A 330 -11.41 8.14 4.50
C ALA A 330 -11.25 7.61 3.05
N ALA A 331 -11.26 6.29 2.86
CA ALA A 331 -11.19 5.66 1.55
C ALA A 331 -12.36 6.05 0.64
N ALA A 332 -13.57 6.22 1.18
CA ALA A 332 -14.73 6.64 0.40
C ALA A 332 -14.59 8.05 -0.18
N THR A 333 -13.71 8.89 0.36
CA THR A 333 -13.47 10.25 -0.19
C THR A 333 -12.66 10.24 -1.49
N GLU A 334 -11.99 9.13 -1.82
CA GLU A 334 -11.25 8.96 -3.08
C GLU A 334 -12.17 9.04 -4.30
N LEU A 335 -13.34 8.41 -4.25
CA LEU A 335 -14.31 8.41 -5.35
C LEU A 335 -14.79 9.83 -5.77
N PRO A 336 -15.31 10.68 -4.85
CA PRO A 336 -15.67 12.05 -5.22
C PRO A 336 -14.45 12.90 -5.57
N ALA A 337 -13.29 12.67 -4.95
CA ALA A 337 -12.06 13.40 -5.27
C ALA A 337 -11.60 13.12 -6.71
N ASP A 338 -11.51 11.86 -7.13
CA ASP A 338 -11.13 11.47 -8.49
C ASP A 338 -12.18 11.88 -9.53
N THR A 339 -13.47 11.87 -9.15
CA THR A 339 -14.55 12.37 -10.01
C THR A 339 -14.38 13.87 -10.26
N PHE A 340 -14.15 14.65 -9.19
CA PHE A 340 -13.87 16.08 -9.30
C PHE A 340 -12.61 16.35 -10.12
N LEU A 341 -11.54 15.58 -9.90
CA LEU A 341 -10.30 15.66 -10.68
C LEU A 341 -10.58 15.42 -12.16
N THR A 342 -11.34 14.38 -12.50
CA THR A 342 -11.66 14.03 -13.89
C THR A 342 -12.41 15.15 -14.62
N LEU A 343 -13.32 15.84 -13.94
CA LEU A 343 -14.09 16.94 -14.52
C LEU A 343 -13.26 18.23 -14.69
N THR A 344 -12.25 18.44 -13.85
CA THR A 344 -11.47 19.68 -13.82
C THR A 344 -10.13 19.60 -14.53
N LEU A 345 -9.53 18.39 -14.65
CA LEU A 345 -8.17 18.19 -15.17
C LEU A 345 -7.98 18.74 -16.58
N ASP A 346 -8.93 18.48 -17.46
CA ASP A 346 -8.85 18.92 -18.85
C ASP A 346 -9.16 20.42 -19.01
N ARG A 347 -9.77 21.06 -18.00
CA ARG A 347 -10.15 22.49 -18.02
C ARG A 347 -9.11 23.40 -17.37
N TRP A 348 -8.59 23.01 -16.21
CA TRP A 348 -7.62 23.82 -15.43
C TRP A 348 -6.17 23.42 -15.68
N GLY A 349 -5.95 22.25 -16.29
CA GLY A 349 -4.64 21.74 -16.61
C GLY A 349 -3.93 21.11 -15.40
N ARG A 350 -3.05 20.16 -15.70
CA ARG A 350 -2.41 19.28 -14.72
C ARG A 350 -1.52 20.03 -13.72
N ARG A 351 -0.80 21.07 -14.16
CA ARG A 351 0.15 21.81 -13.33
C ARG A 351 -0.55 22.55 -12.17
N TRP A 352 -1.61 23.30 -12.47
CA TRP A 352 -2.30 24.10 -11.48
C TRP A 352 -3.08 23.25 -10.49
N LEU A 353 -3.71 22.17 -10.96
CA LEU A 353 -4.37 21.20 -10.10
C LEU A 353 -3.39 20.50 -9.14
N ALA A 354 -2.23 20.05 -9.64
CA ALA A 354 -1.21 19.43 -8.78
C ALA A 354 -0.68 20.41 -7.71
N CYS A 355 -0.30 21.63 -8.10
CA CYS A 355 0.18 22.61 -7.12
C CYS A 355 -0.91 23.03 -6.12
N GLY A 356 -2.13 23.30 -6.60
CA GLY A 356 -3.24 23.77 -5.77
C GLY A 356 -3.68 22.73 -4.72
N THR A 357 -3.80 21.47 -5.13
CA THR A 357 -4.16 20.37 -4.21
C THR A 357 -3.08 20.11 -3.17
N MET A 358 -1.80 20.15 -3.55
CA MET A 358 -0.69 20.00 -2.60
C MET A 358 -0.64 21.14 -1.58
N VAL A 359 -0.86 22.39 -2.00
CA VAL A 359 -0.93 23.53 -1.07
C VAL A 359 -2.12 23.39 -0.13
N ALA A 360 -3.30 23.06 -0.65
CA ALA A 360 -4.50 22.84 0.17
C ALA A 360 -4.30 21.71 1.19
N SER A 361 -3.72 20.60 0.76
CA SER A 361 -3.37 19.45 1.61
C SER A 361 -2.40 19.85 2.73
N GLY A 362 -1.37 20.65 2.43
CA GLY A 362 -0.46 21.21 3.43
C GLY A 362 -1.16 22.11 4.45
N LEU A 363 -2.06 22.99 3.99
CA LEU A 363 -2.85 23.86 4.88
C LEU A 363 -3.77 23.05 5.79
N PHE A 364 -4.48 22.05 5.27
CA PHE A 364 -5.33 21.17 6.08
C PHE A 364 -4.53 20.35 7.09
N SER A 365 -3.34 19.90 6.71
CA SER A 365 -2.44 19.20 7.64
C SER A 365 -1.98 20.11 8.79
N LEU A 366 -1.70 21.39 8.53
CA LEU A 366 -1.40 22.37 9.57
C LEU A 366 -2.62 22.62 10.47
N PHE A 367 -3.81 22.77 9.90
CA PHE A 367 -5.04 22.92 10.71
C PHE A 367 -5.33 21.70 11.58
N ALA A 368 -5.04 20.49 11.11
CA ALA A 368 -5.20 19.27 11.91
C ALA A 368 -4.34 19.30 13.19
N THR A 369 -3.17 19.95 13.18
CA THR A 369 -2.34 20.11 14.39
C THR A 369 -2.97 21.01 15.46
N MET A 370 -3.91 21.88 15.07
CA MET A 370 -4.63 22.76 16.00
C MET A 370 -5.79 22.05 16.71
N VAL A 371 -6.21 20.88 16.20
CA VAL A 371 -7.30 20.10 16.80
C VAL A 371 -6.72 19.36 18.01
N PRO A 372 -7.22 19.60 19.24
CA PRO A 372 -6.76 18.85 20.39
C PRO A 372 -7.09 17.36 20.21
N MET A 373 -6.11 16.49 20.48
CA MET A 373 -6.30 15.04 20.55
C MET A 373 -7.28 14.74 21.69
N GLY A 374 -8.57 14.68 21.35
CA GLY A 374 -9.66 14.74 22.32
C GLY A 374 -10.22 13.35 22.64
N LYS A 375 -10.14 13.01 23.93
CA LYS A 375 -10.98 12.03 24.64
C LYS A 375 -12.44 12.08 24.13
N LEU A 376 -12.79 11.27 23.15
CA LEU A 376 -14.15 11.08 22.64
C LEU A 376 -14.75 9.74 23.13
N HIS A 377 -14.39 9.34 24.35
CA HIS A 377 -15.06 8.28 25.10
C HIS A 377 -15.83 8.88 26.28
N HIS A 378 -16.97 9.47 25.97
CA HIS A 378 -18.10 9.55 26.89
C HIS A 378 -19.36 9.62 26.02
N HIS A 379 -19.94 8.46 25.72
CA HIS A 379 -21.37 8.21 25.81
C HIS A 379 -21.66 6.72 25.76
#